data_AF-A0A942HMU6-F1
#
_entry.id   AF-A0A942HMU6-F1
#
_cell.length_a   1.000
_cell.length_b   1.000
_cell.length_c   1.000
_cell.angle_alpha   90.00
_cell.angle_beta   90.00
_cell.angle_gamma   90.00
#
_symmetry.space_group_name_H-M   'P 1'
#
loop_
_entity.id
_entity.type
_entity.pdbx_description
1 polymer ?
#
loop_
_entity_poly.entity_id
_entity_poly.type
_entity_poly.pdbx_seq_one_letter_code
_entity_poly.pdbx_strand_id
1 'polypeptide(L)'
;MTVVNRHHEAAYAGLGTFCKAPLALGPEDLDGVDVAVLGAPFDEGVSYRPGARFGPRAIRQACNYLWSPPARPHMNLGVDPFEVLDVVDYGDAECPPADLAGAHREVKARLTELL
;
A
#
# COMPACT_ATOMS: atom_id res chain seq x y z
N MET A 1 -4.15 -8.33 11.13
CA MET A 1 -4.75 -7.54 10.03
C MET A 1 -6.12 -6.98 10.42
N THR A 2 -6.36 -5.68 10.22
CA THR A 2 -7.64 -5.01 10.52
C THR A 2 -8.43 -4.72 9.24
N VAL A 3 -9.67 -5.22 9.14
CA VAL A 3 -10.59 -4.85 8.06
C VAL A 3 -11.13 -3.45 8.32
N VAL A 4 -10.81 -2.51 7.44
CA VAL A 4 -11.13 -1.07 7.61
C VAL A 4 -12.16 -0.53 6.62
N ASN A 5 -12.46 -1.26 5.55
CA ASN A 5 -13.46 -0.91 4.54
C ASN A 5 -14.61 -1.92 4.60
N ARG A 6 -15.84 -1.45 4.38
CA ARG A 6 -17.03 -2.31 4.45
C ARG A 6 -17.22 -3.12 3.16
N HIS A 7 -17.89 -4.25 3.28
CA HIS A 7 -18.50 -4.90 2.13
C HIS A 7 -19.53 -3.96 1.53
N HIS A 8 -19.51 -3.90 0.21
CA HIS A 8 -20.30 -3.00 -0.60
C HIS A 8 -20.10 -1.51 -0.29
N GLU A 9 -18.85 -1.06 -0.25
CA GLU A 9 -18.51 0.35 -0.13
C GLU A 9 -18.24 0.98 -1.50
N ALA A 10 -18.76 2.20 -1.69
CA ALA A 10 -18.50 2.97 -2.90
C ALA A 10 -17.01 3.25 -3.09
N ALA A 11 -16.57 3.23 -4.35
CA ALA A 11 -15.20 3.53 -4.77
C ALA A 11 -14.64 4.82 -4.13
N TYR A 12 -15.48 5.86 -4.07
CA TYR A 12 -15.15 7.19 -3.54
C TYR A 12 -15.40 7.35 -2.03
N ALA A 13 -15.86 6.31 -1.32
CA ALA A 13 -16.12 6.31 0.12
C ALA A 13 -15.13 5.40 0.85
N GLY A 14 -15.09 5.44 2.18
CA GLY A 14 -14.24 4.59 3.00
C GLY A 14 -12.79 5.05 3.10
N LEU A 15 -11.95 4.24 3.75
CA LEU A 15 -10.53 4.53 3.94
C LEU A 15 -9.74 4.25 2.65
N GLY A 16 -8.71 5.06 2.43
CA GLY A 16 -7.91 5.05 1.20
C GLY A 16 -6.73 4.10 1.25
N THR A 17 -6.94 2.83 1.61
CA THR A 17 -5.90 1.79 1.50
C THR A 17 -5.73 1.34 0.04
N PHE A 18 -4.62 0.68 -0.27
CA PHE A 18 -4.32 0.10 -1.57
C PHE A 18 -5.41 -0.88 -1.96
N CYS A 19 -6.13 -0.61 -3.04
CA CYS A 19 -7.18 -1.49 -3.56
C CYS A 19 -8.21 -1.89 -2.49
N LYS A 20 -8.53 -0.99 -1.55
CA LYS A 20 -9.42 -1.28 -0.40
C LYS A 20 -8.97 -2.45 0.47
N ALA A 21 -7.72 -2.90 0.32
CA ALA A 21 -7.15 -3.99 1.08
C ALA A 21 -7.23 -3.68 2.59
N PRO A 22 -7.31 -4.72 3.43
CA PRO A 22 -7.22 -4.54 4.87
C PRO A 22 -5.90 -3.88 5.27
N LEU A 23 -5.92 -3.21 6.42
CA LEU A 23 -4.78 -2.48 6.94
C LEU A 23 -3.99 -3.37 7.92
N ALA A 24 -2.68 -3.40 7.77
CA ALA A 24 -1.73 -3.96 8.72
C ALA A 24 -0.77 -2.85 9.14
N LEU A 25 -0.62 -2.59 10.43
CA LEU A 25 0.24 -1.49 10.91
C LEU A 25 1.50 -1.99 11.62
N GLY A 26 1.45 -3.18 12.22
CA GLY A 26 2.58 -3.79 12.90
C GLY A 26 2.97 -5.15 12.31
N PRO A 27 4.20 -5.64 12.57
CA PRO A 27 4.64 -6.98 12.13
C PRO A 27 3.72 -8.11 12.62
N GLU A 28 3.09 -7.94 13.77
CA GLU A 28 2.11 -8.87 14.34
C GLU A 28 0.87 -9.06 13.46
N ASP A 29 0.59 -8.12 12.54
CA ASP A 29 -0.53 -8.20 11.62
C ASP A 29 -0.22 -9.03 10.36
N LEU A 30 1.02 -9.47 10.17
CA LEU A 30 1.52 -10.10 8.95
C LEU A 30 1.45 -11.64 8.97
N ASP A 31 0.99 -12.25 10.06
CA ASP A 31 0.84 -13.70 10.12
C ASP A 31 -0.15 -14.18 9.04
N GLY A 32 0.28 -15.14 8.22
CA GLY A 32 -0.49 -15.68 7.10
C GLY A 32 -0.69 -14.73 5.90
N VAL A 33 -0.03 -13.56 5.87
CA VAL A 33 -0.07 -12.63 4.73
C VAL A 33 0.87 -13.10 3.63
N ASP A 34 0.38 -13.24 2.40
CA ASP A 34 1.21 -13.55 1.24
C ASP A 34 1.88 -12.31 0.66
N VAL A 35 1.18 -11.16 0.68
CA VAL A 35 1.66 -9.90 0.07
C VAL A 35 1.35 -8.70 0.95
N ALA A 36 2.39 -7.98 1.35
CA ALA A 36 2.28 -6.69 2.02
C ALA A 36 2.67 -5.54 1.06
N VAL A 37 1.75 -4.61 0.83
CA VAL A 37 1.99 -3.42 0.02
C VAL A 37 2.52 -2.30 0.91
N LEU A 38 3.78 -1.94 0.75
CA LEU A 38 4.46 -0.89 1.50
C LEU A 38 4.78 0.31 0.59
N GLY A 39 4.38 1.51 0.99
CA GLY A 39 4.76 2.75 0.31
C GLY A 39 6.06 3.34 0.86
N ALA A 40 6.83 3.99 -0.03
CA ALA A 40 8.01 4.78 0.34
C ALA A 40 7.83 6.23 -0.17
N PRO A 41 7.26 7.15 0.63
CA PRO A 41 6.95 8.51 0.21
C PRO A 41 8.21 9.40 0.20
N PHE A 42 9.13 9.12 -0.72
CA PHE A 42 10.44 9.78 -0.79
C PHE A 42 10.80 10.24 -2.21
N ASP A 43 11.41 11.43 -2.33
CA ASP A 43 11.94 11.94 -3.60
C ASP A 43 13.11 12.93 -3.45
N GLU A 44 13.80 12.97 -2.31
CA GLU A 44 14.85 13.98 -2.08
C GLU A 44 16.14 13.73 -2.87
N GLY A 45 16.26 12.56 -3.51
CA GLY A 45 17.38 12.21 -4.39
C GLY A 45 17.17 12.55 -5.88
N VAL A 46 16.07 13.21 -6.26
CA VAL A 46 15.77 13.50 -7.67
C VAL A 46 16.57 14.71 -8.20
N SER A 47 16.98 14.65 -9.47
CA SER A 47 17.80 15.69 -10.10
C SER A 47 17.02 16.83 -10.76
N TYR A 48 15.71 16.67 -11.00
CA TYR A 48 14.91 17.67 -11.74
C TYR A 48 13.56 17.97 -11.09
N ARG A 49 12.53 17.15 -11.31
CA ARG A 49 11.17 17.43 -10.83
C ARG A 49 10.83 16.56 -9.61
N PRO A 50 10.71 17.15 -8.40
CA PRO A 50 10.16 16.43 -7.25
C PRO A 50 8.65 16.23 -7.39
N GLY A 51 8.10 15.34 -6.56
CA GLY A 51 6.67 15.01 -6.51
C GLY A 51 6.40 13.52 -6.22
N ALA A 52 7.38 12.63 -6.41
CA ALA A 52 7.19 11.19 -6.19
C ALA A 52 6.89 10.84 -4.73
N ARG A 53 7.23 11.71 -3.77
CA ARG A 53 6.81 11.53 -2.36
C ARG A 53 5.29 11.44 -2.16
N PHE A 54 4.51 11.99 -3.09
CA PHE A 54 3.04 11.90 -3.10
C PHE A 54 2.51 10.66 -3.84
N GLY A 55 3.39 9.90 -4.49
CA GLY A 55 3.07 8.73 -5.31
C GLY A 55 2.28 7.66 -4.58
N PRO A 56 2.72 7.16 -3.40
CA PRO A 56 1.98 6.12 -2.67
C PRO A 56 0.52 6.49 -2.41
N ARG A 57 0.26 7.73 -1.96
CA ARG A 57 -1.10 8.24 -1.76
C ARG A 57 -1.89 8.32 -3.08
N ALA A 58 -1.27 8.83 -4.14
CA ALA A 58 -1.92 8.94 -5.45
C ALA A 58 -2.31 7.57 -6.01
N ILE A 59 -1.45 6.56 -5.87
CA ILE A 59 -1.73 5.18 -6.28
C ILE A 59 -2.91 4.61 -5.49
N ARG A 60 -2.90 4.74 -4.16
CA ARG A 60 -4.03 4.28 -3.31
C ARG A 60 -5.35 4.94 -3.71
N GLN A 61 -5.34 6.23 -3.99
CA GLN A 61 -6.53 6.94 -4.46
C GLN A 61 -6.99 6.44 -5.84
N ALA A 62 -6.07 6.22 -6.77
CA ALA A 62 -6.39 5.82 -8.14
C ALA A 62 -6.88 4.38 -8.25
N CYS A 63 -6.34 3.45 -7.45
CA CYS A 63 -6.69 2.03 -7.51
C CYS A 63 -8.03 1.67 -6.83
N ASN A 64 -8.64 2.61 -6.11
CA ASN A 64 -9.94 2.46 -5.46
C ASN A 64 -11.13 2.80 -6.38
N TYR A 65 -11.02 2.49 -7.67
CA TYR A 65 -12.02 2.87 -8.68
C TYR A 65 -13.23 1.92 -8.78
N LEU A 66 -13.25 0.83 -8.02
CA LEU A 66 -14.33 -0.17 -8.00
C LEU A 66 -14.92 -0.34 -6.59
N TRP A 67 -16.11 -0.93 -6.54
CA TRP A 67 -16.90 -1.18 -5.33
C TRP A 67 -16.30 -2.31 -4.48
N SER A 68 -16.31 -2.20 -3.14
CA SER A 68 -15.65 -3.17 -2.26
C SER A 68 -16.45 -4.47 -2.00
N PRO A 69 -15.85 -5.68 -1.99
CA PRO A 69 -14.56 -6.01 -2.60
C PRO A 69 -14.76 -6.09 -4.12
N PRO A 70 -13.90 -5.47 -4.93
CA PRO A 70 -14.08 -5.55 -6.36
C PRO A 70 -13.39 -6.78 -6.93
N ALA A 71 -14.06 -7.44 -7.87
CA ALA A 71 -13.39 -8.38 -8.76
C ALA A 71 -12.46 -7.60 -9.70
N ARG A 72 -11.18 -7.94 -9.70
CA ARG A 72 -10.11 -7.30 -10.50
C ARG A 72 -9.28 -8.34 -11.26
N PRO A 73 -9.89 -9.15 -12.14
CA PRO A 73 -9.13 -10.11 -12.91
C PRO A 73 -8.11 -9.39 -13.79
N HIS A 74 -6.85 -9.80 -13.71
CA HIS A 74 -5.82 -9.29 -14.59
C HIS A 74 -6.17 -9.63 -16.04
N MET A 75 -6.32 -8.62 -16.91
CA MET A 75 -6.93 -8.76 -18.25
C MET A 75 -6.37 -9.91 -19.09
N ASN A 76 -5.06 -10.17 -19.01
CA ASN A 76 -4.44 -11.24 -19.80
C ASN A 76 -4.41 -12.59 -19.09
N LEU A 77 -4.40 -12.61 -17.76
CA LEU A 77 -4.26 -13.85 -16.98
C LEU A 77 -5.62 -14.41 -16.55
N GLY A 78 -6.65 -13.57 -16.49
CA GLY A 78 -7.98 -13.94 -16.00
C GLY A 78 -8.03 -14.24 -14.50
N VAL A 79 -6.94 -14.01 -13.77
CA VAL A 79 -6.82 -14.26 -12.32
C VAL A 79 -6.99 -12.97 -11.56
N ASP A 80 -7.84 -12.98 -10.53
CA ASP A 80 -7.86 -11.94 -9.51
C ASP A 80 -6.86 -12.31 -8.40
N PRO A 81 -5.78 -11.55 -8.19
CA PRO A 81 -4.80 -11.86 -7.14
C PRO A 81 -5.41 -11.83 -5.74
N PHE A 82 -6.48 -11.05 -5.49
CA PHE A 82 -7.13 -10.99 -4.19
C PHE A 82 -8.03 -12.20 -3.89
N GLU A 83 -8.29 -13.07 -4.88
CA GLU A 83 -8.99 -14.34 -4.67
C GLU A 83 -8.04 -15.49 -4.31
N VAL A 84 -6.73 -15.31 -4.55
CA VAL A 84 -5.73 -16.39 -4.41
C VAL A 84 -4.56 -16.04 -3.49
N LEU A 85 -4.45 -14.79 -3.04
CA LEU A 85 -3.42 -14.32 -2.12
C LEU A 85 -4.05 -13.47 -1.01
N ASP A 86 -3.54 -13.62 0.21
CA ASP A 86 -3.84 -12.74 1.33
C ASP A 86 -2.99 -11.45 1.23
N VAL A 87 -3.62 -10.38 0.74
CA VAL A 87 -2.97 -9.09 0.45
C VAL A 87 -3.37 -8.00 1.46
N VAL A 88 -2.38 -7.28 2.00
CA VAL A 88 -2.57 -6.16 2.93
C VAL A 88 -1.94 -4.87 2.45
N ASP A 89 -2.49 -3.74 2.89
CA ASP A 89 -1.78 -2.46 2.88
C ASP A 89 -1.01 -2.30 4.19
N TYR A 90 0.32 -2.20 4.09
CA TYR A 90 1.22 -2.08 5.24
C TYR A 90 1.60 -0.63 5.56
N GLY A 91 0.87 0.32 4.96
CA GLY A 91 1.10 1.74 5.14
C GLY A 91 2.34 2.22 4.42
N ASP A 92 3.01 3.21 5.01
CA ASP A 92 4.18 3.85 4.44
C ASP A 92 5.37 3.70 5.41
N ALA A 93 6.57 3.54 4.86
CA ALA A 93 7.79 3.69 5.63
C ALA A 93 7.99 5.16 6.02
N GLU A 94 8.55 5.39 7.21
CA GLU A 94 8.93 6.73 7.64
C GLU A 94 9.99 7.29 6.69
N CYS A 95 9.83 8.54 6.28
CA CYS A 95 10.72 9.22 5.34
C CYS A 95 10.94 10.65 5.83
N PRO A 96 11.83 10.85 6.82
CA PRO A 96 12.03 12.16 7.41
C PRO A 96 12.47 13.18 6.36
N PRO A 97 11.79 14.33 6.23
CA PRO A 97 12.20 15.36 5.30
C PRO A 97 13.60 15.89 5.63
N ALA A 98 14.38 16.20 4.59
CA ALA A 98 15.75 16.70 4.66
C ALA A 98 16.78 15.76 5.32
N ASP A 99 16.45 14.48 5.55
CA ASP A 99 17.41 13.44 5.96
C ASP A 99 17.34 12.24 5.00
N LEU A 100 18.08 12.35 3.89
CA LEU A 100 18.17 11.29 2.89
C LEU A 100 18.71 9.98 3.47
N ALA A 101 19.73 10.05 4.34
CA ALA A 101 20.30 8.86 4.95
C ALA A 101 19.32 8.23 5.95
N GLY A 102 18.58 9.05 6.69
CA GLY A 102 17.48 8.64 7.56
C GLY A 102 16.37 7.94 6.81
N ALA A 103 15.81 8.56 5.78
CA ALA A 103 14.76 7.94 4.96
C ALA A 103 15.20 6.57 4.41
N HIS A 104 16.44 6.45 3.92
CA HIS A 104 16.97 5.15 3.47
C HIS A 104 17.10 4.12 4.60
N ARG A 105 17.43 4.52 5.83
CA ARG A 105 17.47 3.60 6.98
C ARG A 105 16.07 3.14 7.36
N GLU A 106 15.13 4.06 7.47
CA GLU A 106 13.75 3.77 7.87
C GLU A 106 13.03 2.88 6.85
N VAL A 107 13.20 3.14 5.55
CA VAL A 107 12.67 2.25 4.48
C VAL A 107 13.23 0.84 4.62
N LYS A 108 14.53 0.69 4.90
CA LYS A 108 15.15 -0.64 5.12
C LYS A 108 14.65 -1.30 6.40
N ALA A 109 14.49 -0.55 7.48
CA ALA A 109 13.97 -1.06 8.74
C ALA A 109 12.55 -1.61 8.54
N ARG A 110 11.68 -0.83 7.88
CA ARG A 110 10.31 -1.24 7.59
C ARG A 110 10.22 -2.43 6.64
N LEU A 111 11.13 -2.54 5.67
CA LEU A 111 11.24 -3.73 4.80
C LEU A 111 11.67 -4.98 5.59
N THR A 112 12.51 -4.82 6.61
CA THR A 112 13.00 -5.96 7.41
C THR A 112 11.88 -6.59 8.24
N GLU A 113 10.84 -5.82 8.57
CA GLU A 113 9.64 -6.36 9.25
C GLU A 113 8.82 -7.31 8.37
N LEU A 114 9.04 -7.31 7.05
CA LEU A 114 8.34 -8.16 6.08
C LEU A 114 9.08 -9.48 5.78
N LEU A 115 10.27 -9.69 6.33
CA LEU A 115 11.16 -10.83 6.04
C LEU A 115 11.36 -11.72 7.27
#